data_AF-A0A0G8F7J1-F1
#
_entry.id   AF-A0A0G8F7J1-F1
#
_cell.length_a   1.000
_cell.length_b   1.000
_cell.length_c   1.000
_cell.angle_alpha   90.00
_cell.angle_beta   90.00
_cell.angle_gamma   90.00
#
_symmetry.space_group_name_H-M   'P 1'
#
loop_
_entity.id
_entity.type
_entity.pdbx_description
1 polymer ?
#
loop_
_entity_poly.entity_id
_entity_poly.type
_entity_poly.pdbx_seq_one_letter_code
_entity_poly.pdbx_strand_id
1 'polypeptide(L)'
;MRDQLCIEEKCKRGIEYHKEFIEENREEIKSLEEDTKNGIQRYPNDNKSIILENYLSNFIHEMNDIRAMYSLGEDISKMEVYFYNAIDDLEHTGTSKVGYIYALDNFFRNFVRNG
;
A
#
# COMPACT_ATOMS: atom_id res chain seq x y z
N MET A 1 -10.44 -16.52 -12.99
CA MET A 1 -9.60 -15.36 -13.34
C MET A 1 -10.39 -14.40 -14.19
N ARG A 2 -10.48 -13.14 -13.76
CA ARG A 2 -11.17 -12.08 -14.51
C ARG A 2 -10.30 -11.53 -15.64
N ASP A 3 -8.97 -11.60 -15.50
CA ASP A 3 -8.00 -11.19 -16.51
C ASP A 3 -7.36 -12.41 -17.19
N GLN A 4 -7.57 -12.56 -18.49
CA GLN A 4 -7.05 -13.67 -19.29
C GLN A 4 -5.53 -13.57 -19.56
N LEU A 5 -4.91 -12.42 -19.26
CA LEU A 5 -3.48 -12.19 -19.41
C LEU A 5 -2.71 -12.30 -18.07
N CYS A 6 -3.40 -12.43 -16.92
CA CYS A 6 -2.70 -12.67 -15.63
C CYS A 6 -2.10 -14.07 -15.62
N ILE A 7 -0.85 -14.14 -15.17
CA ILE A 7 -0.16 -15.39 -14.87
C ILE A 7 -0.40 -15.65 -13.39
N GLU A 8 -1.26 -16.63 -13.07
CA GLU A 8 -1.72 -16.89 -11.71
C GLU A 8 -0.57 -17.00 -10.70
N GLU A 9 0.47 -17.77 -11.04
CA GLU A 9 1.65 -17.97 -10.18
C GLU A 9 2.43 -16.67 -9.94
N LYS A 10 2.49 -15.78 -10.93
CA LYS A 10 3.14 -14.46 -10.78
C LYS A 10 2.30 -13.55 -9.90
N CYS A 11 0.98 -13.55 -10.11
CA CYS A 11 0.03 -12.76 -9.33
C CYS A 11 0.09 -13.20 -7.84
N LYS A 12 0.08 -14.51 -7.54
CA LYS A 12 0.20 -15.05 -6.17
C LYS A 12 1.55 -14.78 -5.49
N ARG A 13 2.67 -15.01 -6.19
CA ARG A 13 4.01 -14.73 -5.65
C ARG A 13 4.23 -13.24 -5.38
N GLY A 14 3.67 -12.37 -6.22
CA GLY A 14 3.72 -10.93 -6.01
C GLY A 14 3.06 -10.53 -4.69
N ILE A 15 1.85 -11.03 -4.44
CA ILE A 15 1.10 -10.76 -3.20
C ILE A 15 1.86 -11.23 -1.96
N GLU A 16 2.45 -12.42 -2.01
CA GLU A 16 3.23 -12.95 -0.89
C GLU A 16 4.50 -12.11 -0.61
N TYR A 17 5.24 -11.77 -1.67
CA TYR A 17 6.43 -10.93 -1.57
C TYR A 17 6.12 -9.53 -1.03
N HIS A 18 5.04 -8.91 -1.51
CA HIS A 18 4.62 -7.59 -1.05
C HIS A 18 4.23 -7.59 0.42
N LYS A 19 3.60 -8.65 0.91
CA LYS A 19 3.23 -8.78 2.31
C LYS A 19 4.45 -8.78 3.23
N GLU A 20 5.50 -9.54 2.90
CA GLU A 20 6.75 -9.53 3.66
C GLU A 20 7.39 -8.15 3.65
N PHE A 21 7.46 -7.51 2.48
CA PHE A 21 8.05 -6.19 2.30
C PHE A 21 7.31 -5.08 3.07
N ILE A 22 5.98 -5.12 3.11
CA ILE A 22 5.17 -4.15 3.87
C ILE A 22 5.42 -4.28 5.37
N GLU A 23 5.53 -5.51 5.89
CA GLU A 23 5.81 -5.72 7.31
C GLU A 23 7.22 -5.22 7.68
N GLU A 24 8.23 -5.47 6.84
CA GLU A 24 9.58 -4.91 7.03
C GLU A 24 9.56 -3.37 7.06
N ASN A 25 8.84 -2.74 6.13
CA ASN A 25 8.70 -1.28 6.11
C ASN A 25 8.00 -0.74 7.37
N ARG A 26 6.98 -1.43 7.88
CA ARG A 26 6.27 -1.05 9.11
C ARG A 26 7.18 -1.13 10.34
N GLU A 27 8.05 -2.12 10.42
CA GLU A 27 9.06 -2.21 11.48
C GLU A 27 10.09 -1.07 11.37
N GLU A 28 10.56 -0.79 10.15
CA GLU A 28 11.53 0.29 9.90
C GLU A 28 10.94 1.67 10.24
N ILE A 29 9.68 1.94 9.88
CA ILE A 29 8.98 3.17 10.26
C ILE A 29 8.97 3.32 11.78
N LYS A 30 8.56 2.29 12.53
CA LYS A 30 8.52 2.33 14.01
C LYS A 30 9.91 2.62 14.60
N SER A 31 10.95 2.01 14.06
CA SER A 31 12.33 2.25 14.48
C SER A 31 12.75 3.70 14.22
N LEU A 32 12.47 4.24 13.03
CA LEU A 32 12.82 5.61 12.65
C LEU A 32 12.03 6.68 13.40
N GLU A 33 10.78 6.40 13.76
CA GLU A 33 9.99 7.26 14.64
C GLU A 33 10.63 7.37 16.04
N GLU A 34 11.13 6.26 16.58
CA GLU A 34 11.82 6.25 17.87
C GLU A 34 13.17 6.95 17.79
N ASP A 35 13.95 6.72 16.73
CA ASP A 35 15.19 7.46 16.48
C ASP A 35 14.94 8.97 16.41
N THR A 36 13.86 9.38 15.74
CA THR A 36 13.49 10.79 15.61
C THR A 36 13.18 11.42 16.96
N LYS A 37 12.51 10.70 17.87
CA LYS A 37 12.27 11.17 19.25
C LYS A 37 13.57 11.30 20.06
N ASN A 38 14.51 10.39 19.83
CA ASN A 38 15.81 10.37 20.50
C ASN A 38 16.86 11.28 19.82
N GLY A 39 16.51 11.95 18.73
CA GLY A 39 17.43 12.82 17.98
C GLY A 39 18.54 12.06 17.22
N ILE A 40 18.31 10.79 16.91
CA ILE A 40 19.24 9.89 16.22
C ILE A 40 18.94 9.92 14.71
N GLN A 41 19.99 10.03 13.90
CA GLN A 41 19.91 9.88 12.45
C GLN A 41 20.85 8.76 12.01
N ARG A 42 20.29 7.61 11.62
CA ARG A 42 21.06 6.42 11.20
C ARG A 42 21.54 6.51 9.75
N TYR A 43 20.78 7.20 8.90
CA TYR A 43 20.97 7.24 7.45
C TYR A 43 21.39 8.62 6.95
N PRO A 44 21.98 8.72 5.74
CA PRO A 44 22.27 10.01 5.12
C PRO A 44 21.02 10.86 4.87
N ASN A 45 19.91 10.22 4.47
CA ASN A 45 18.61 10.86 4.33
C ASN A 45 17.99 11.08 5.72
N ASP A 46 17.18 12.13 5.86
CA ASP A 46 16.49 12.38 7.12
C ASP A 46 15.39 11.34 7.38
N ASN A 47 15.16 11.02 8.65
CA ASN A 47 14.21 9.98 9.06
C ASN A 47 12.80 10.25 8.52
N LYS A 48 12.36 11.51 8.42
CA LYS A 48 11.00 11.83 7.94
C LYS A 48 10.84 11.51 6.47
N SER A 49 11.84 11.81 5.65
CA SER A 49 11.84 11.47 4.23
C SER A 49 11.82 9.95 4.02
N ILE A 50 12.59 9.18 4.80
CA ILE A 50 12.60 7.71 4.70
C ILE A 50 11.25 7.11 5.13
N ILE A 51 10.68 7.61 6.23
CA ILE A 51 9.34 7.20 6.69
C ILE A 51 8.29 7.45 5.59
N LEU A 52 8.34 8.63 4.95
CA LEU A 52 7.44 8.99 3.86
C LEU A 52 7.58 8.07 2.65
N GLU A 53 8.82 7.73 2.28
CA GLU A 53 9.11 6.78 1.18
C GLU A 53 8.55 5.39 1.48
N ASN A 54 8.70 4.90 2.72
CA ASN A 54 8.17 3.60 3.12
C ASN A 54 6.63 3.56 3.07
N TYR A 55 5.94 4.59 3.57
CA TYR A 55 4.48 4.69 3.45
C TYR A 55 4.02 4.70 1.98
N LEU A 56 4.72 5.43 1.10
CA LEU A 56 4.40 5.44 -0.33
C LEU A 56 4.64 4.09 -1.00
N SER A 57 5.69 3.40 -0.61
CA SER A 57 6.00 2.07 -1.12
C SER A 57 4.91 1.07 -0.73
N ASN A 58 4.49 1.08 0.55
CA ASN A 58 3.40 0.24 1.04
C ASN A 58 2.11 0.48 0.27
N PHE A 59 1.71 1.75 0.08
CA PHE A 59 0.55 2.11 -0.74
C PHE A 59 0.60 1.50 -2.15
N ILE A 60 1.75 1.59 -2.83
CA ILE A 60 1.91 1.04 -4.18
C ILE A 60 1.77 -0.48 -4.18
N HIS A 61 2.34 -1.16 -3.19
CA HIS A 61 2.26 -2.61 -3.05
C HIS A 61 0.84 -3.09 -2.77
N GLU A 62 0.14 -2.48 -1.81
CA GLU A 62 -1.27 -2.76 -1.50
C GLU A 62 -2.17 -2.57 -2.73
N MET A 63 -1.97 -1.49 -3.51
CA MET A 63 -2.72 -1.27 -4.76
C MET A 63 -2.41 -2.29 -5.86
N ASN A 64 -1.16 -2.73 -5.97
CA ASN A 64 -0.77 -3.80 -6.90
C ASN A 64 -1.39 -5.14 -6.52
N ASP A 65 -1.52 -5.42 -5.22
CA ASP A 65 -2.16 -6.62 -4.71
C ASP A 65 -3.65 -6.63 -4.98
N ILE A 66 -4.35 -5.50 -4.76
CA ILE A 66 -5.76 -5.35 -5.16
C ILE A 66 -5.94 -5.67 -6.64
N ARG A 67 -5.06 -5.14 -7.50
CA ARG A 67 -5.09 -5.42 -8.95
C ARG A 67 -4.86 -6.91 -9.23
N ALA A 68 -3.89 -7.53 -8.58
CA ALA A 68 -3.58 -8.94 -8.75
C ALA A 68 -4.75 -9.83 -8.29
N MET A 69 -5.33 -9.56 -7.13
CA MET A 69 -6.51 -10.25 -6.58
C MET A 69 -7.70 -10.11 -7.53
N TYR A 70 -7.95 -8.91 -8.05
CA TYR A 70 -9.00 -8.68 -9.04
C TYR A 70 -8.78 -9.50 -10.31
N SER A 71 -7.56 -9.49 -10.88
CA SER A 71 -7.19 -10.30 -12.05
C SER A 71 -7.37 -11.80 -11.81
N LEU A 72 -7.02 -12.30 -10.61
CA LEU A 72 -7.24 -13.68 -10.20
C LEU A 72 -8.73 -14.04 -10.08
N GLY A 73 -9.59 -13.03 -9.92
CA GLY A 73 -11.02 -13.18 -9.74
C GLY A 73 -11.41 -13.50 -8.29
N GLU A 74 -10.59 -13.05 -7.34
CA GLU A 74 -10.94 -13.09 -5.92
C GLU A 74 -12.20 -12.26 -5.65
N ASP A 75 -12.84 -12.58 -4.53
CA ASP A 75 -13.98 -11.83 -4.05
C ASP A 75 -13.55 -10.42 -3.61
N ILE A 76 -14.36 -9.43 -3.96
CA ILE A 76 -14.10 -8.01 -3.67
C ILE A 76 -13.97 -7.78 -2.16
N SER A 77 -14.74 -8.49 -1.33
CA SER A 77 -14.66 -8.37 0.13
C SER A 77 -13.26 -8.69 0.69
N LYS A 78 -12.49 -9.54 0.00
CA LYS A 78 -11.11 -9.86 0.40
C LYS A 78 -10.14 -8.70 0.10
N MET A 79 -10.48 -7.82 -0.84
CA MET A 79 -9.65 -6.68 -1.23
C MET A 79 -9.90 -5.44 -0.35
N GLU A 80 -11.00 -5.40 0.40
CA GLU A 80 -11.33 -4.25 1.25
C GLU A 80 -10.23 -3.95 2.27
N VAL A 81 -9.62 -4.98 2.87
CA VAL A 81 -8.54 -4.78 3.85
C VAL A 81 -7.31 -4.12 3.22
N TYR A 82 -6.92 -4.55 2.02
CA TYR A 82 -5.80 -3.99 1.27
C TYR A 82 -6.09 -2.53 0.89
N PHE A 83 -7.34 -2.25 0.52
CA PHE A 83 -7.77 -0.88 0.20
C PHE A 83 -7.67 0.04 1.41
N TYR A 84 -8.17 -0.38 2.57
CA TYR A 84 -8.08 0.44 3.78
C TYR A 84 -6.63 0.65 4.22
N ASN A 85 -5.77 -0.37 4.16
CA ASN A 85 -4.34 -0.22 4.41
C ASN A 85 -3.70 0.79 3.46
N ALA A 86 -3.99 0.69 2.16
CA ALA A 86 -3.47 1.63 1.17
C ALA A 86 -3.88 3.08 1.47
N ILE A 87 -5.14 3.31 1.85
CA ILE A 87 -5.60 4.65 2.21
C ILE A 87 -4.91 5.15 3.48
N ASP A 88 -4.77 4.32 4.51
CA ASP A 88 -4.06 4.66 5.74
C ASP A 88 -2.59 5.04 5.45
N ASP A 89 -1.87 4.22 4.70
CA ASP A 89 -0.49 4.51 4.27
C ASP A 89 -0.42 5.83 3.50
N LEU A 90 -1.38 6.09 2.61
CA LEU A 90 -1.41 7.32 1.80
C LEU A 90 -1.74 8.56 2.63
N GLU A 91 -2.58 8.47 3.65
CA GLU A 91 -2.89 9.56 4.58
C GLU A 91 -1.66 10.00 5.38
N HIS A 92 -0.78 9.06 5.75
CA HIS A 92 0.50 9.36 6.41
C HIS A 92 1.47 10.16 5.52
N THR A 93 1.22 10.25 4.20
CA THR A 93 2.08 10.99 3.25
C THR A 93 1.76 12.49 3.12
N GLY A 94 0.69 12.95 3.79
CA GLY A 94 0.34 14.37 3.91
C GLY A 94 -0.52 14.96 2.77
N THR A 95 -0.88 16.23 2.93
CA THR A 95 -2.00 16.87 2.21
C THR A 95 -1.79 17.15 0.72
N SER A 96 -0.55 17.11 0.21
CA SER A 96 -0.27 17.39 -1.22
C SER A 96 -0.77 16.29 -2.16
N LYS A 97 -1.14 15.10 -1.65
CA LYS A 97 -1.72 13.97 -2.41
C LYS A 97 -3.21 13.72 -2.13
N VAL A 98 -3.85 14.50 -1.26
CA VAL A 98 -5.26 14.32 -0.84
C VAL A 98 -6.24 14.34 -2.03
N GLY A 99 -5.93 15.08 -3.10
CA GLY A 99 -6.76 15.06 -4.32
C GLY A 99 -6.84 13.69 -4.99
N TYR A 100 -5.75 12.90 -4.97
CA TYR A 100 -5.75 11.53 -5.52
C TYR A 100 -6.45 10.54 -4.59
N ILE A 101 -6.34 10.72 -3.28
CA ILE A 101 -7.08 9.92 -2.28
C ILE A 101 -8.58 10.04 -2.52
N TYR A 102 -9.10 11.27 -2.64
CA TYR A 102 -10.51 11.50 -2.90
C TYR A 102 -10.97 10.95 -4.26
N ALA A 103 -10.12 11.00 -5.28
CA ALA A 103 -10.45 10.43 -6.60
C ALA A 103 -10.49 8.89 -6.57
N LEU A 104 -9.57 8.24 -5.85
CA LEU A 104 -9.52 6.79 -5.69
C LEU A 104 -10.65 6.25 -4.81
N ASP A 105 -10.98 6.92 -3.70
CA ASP A 105 -12.14 6.54 -2.85
C ASP A 105 -13.46 6.67 -3.62
N ASN A 106 -13.64 7.75 -4.39
CA ASN A 106 -14.80 7.89 -5.26
C ASN A 106 -14.85 6.83 -6.38
N PHE A 107 -13.71 6.43 -6.93
CA PHE A 107 -13.66 5.34 -7.91
C PHE A 107 -14.05 4.01 -7.27
N PHE A 108 -13.49 3.66 -6.12
CA PHE A 108 -13.79 2.40 -5.43
C PHE A 108 -15.27 2.32 -5.02
N ARG A 109 -15.81 3.39 -4.43
CA ARG A 109 -17.22 3.46 -4.04
C ARG A 109 -18.20 3.33 -5.21
N ASN A 110 -17.87 3.90 -6.36
CA ASN A 110 -18.79 3.93 -7.50
C ASN A 110 -18.65 2.71 -8.43
N PHE A 111 -17.43 2.20 -8.65
CA PHE A 111 -17.17 1.12 -9.60
C PHE A 111 -17.06 -0.27 -8.97
N VAL A 112 -16.52 -0.38 -7.76
CA VAL A 112 -16.24 -1.69 -7.15
C VAL A 112 -17.43 -2.19 -6.32
N ARG A 113 -18.17 -1.29 -5.67
CA ARG A 113 -19.34 -1.66 -4.84
C ARG A 113 -20.63 -1.97 -5.61
N ASN A 114 -20.72 -1.54 -6.87
CA ASN A 114 -21.92 -1.67 -7.71
C ASN A 114 -21.76 -2.66 -8.88
N GLY A 115 -20.64 -3.41 -8.93
CA GLY A 115 -20.30 -4.34 -10.02
C GLY A 115 -20.27 -5.80 -9.59
#